data_AF-A0E772-F1
#
_entry.id   AF-A0E772-F1
#
_cell.length_a   1.000
_cell.length_b   1.000
_cell.length_c   1.000
_cell.angle_alpha   90.00
_cell.angle_beta   90.00
_cell.angle_gamma   90.00
#
_symmetry.space_group_name_H-M   'P 1'
#
loop_
_entity.id
_entity.type
_entity.pdbx_description
1 polymer ?
#
loop_
_entity_poly.entity_id
_entity_poly.type
_entity_poly.pdbx_seq_one_letter_code
_entity_poly.pdbx_strand_id
1 'polypeptide(L)'
;MDDKLQELFQKTLIENTNVNIQKIVQGQARVIQQNAQPLSQKNEAISIKDVQKKLEAIEKNLMIQDSARKRRTSRYHSKRSSIKINTQNGSNSPSPYQLDIEDAKDYEADILRKENQRLKERLEQLRSYNDDDNSDDLNRERENLQKMKLEFQSKDEEFKILHNKLDLLEIDLNKKHSQLLLQSKKLEVQQQTLQKNEELIKEKRDCIDALQQQINLNISQVISLNNNELKQKLPQKLGVQLDVVEQLILSTFKERQVAQQEYLCLRQLKNVIKDQQKEYLKKIQI
;
A
#
# COMPACT_ATOMS: atom_id res chain seq x y z
N MET A 1 -19.03 -8.38 5.22
CA MET A 1 -18.54 -6.99 4.99
C MET A 1 -18.42 -6.71 3.49
N ASP A 2 -18.34 -7.76 2.66
CA ASP A 2 -18.09 -7.68 1.21
C ASP A 2 -19.27 -7.15 0.37
N ASP A 3 -20.52 -7.36 0.80
CA ASP A 3 -21.70 -6.96 0.00
C ASP A 3 -21.83 -5.44 -0.18
N LYS A 4 -21.56 -4.66 0.87
CA LYS A 4 -21.56 -3.19 0.79
C LYS A 4 -20.43 -2.65 -0.08
N LEU A 5 -19.29 -3.33 -0.10
CA LEU A 5 -18.15 -2.94 -0.92
C LEU A 5 -18.42 -3.23 -2.41
N GLN A 6 -19.05 -4.37 -2.69
CA GLN A 6 -19.47 -4.75 -4.04
C GLN A 6 -20.56 -3.81 -4.59
N GLU A 7 -21.50 -3.38 -3.75
CA GLU A 7 -22.53 -2.40 -4.10
C GLU A 7 -21.92 -1.02 -4.43
N LEU A 8 -20.96 -0.55 -3.62
CA LEU A 8 -20.20 0.68 -3.87
C LEU A 8 -19.43 0.64 -5.21
N PHE A 9 -18.81 -0.50 -5.53
CA PHE A 9 -18.09 -0.67 -6.81
C PHE A 9 -19.03 -0.70 -8.02
N GLN A 10 -20.19 -1.36 -7.92
CA GLN A 10 -21.18 -1.33 -9.00
C GLN A 10 -21.75 0.07 -9.21
N LYS A 11 -22.02 0.81 -8.14
CA LYS A 11 -22.52 2.18 -8.22
C LYS A 11 -21.50 3.13 -8.87
N THR A 12 -20.23 2.99 -8.49
CA THR A 12 -19.11 3.76 -9.09
C THR A 12 -18.90 3.41 -10.56
N LEU A 13 -19.17 2.16 -10.97
CA LEU A 13 -19.11 1.74 -12.36
C LEU A 13 -20.20 2.37 -13.24
N ILE A 14 -21.40 2.56 -12.69
CA ILE A 14 -22.55 3.11 -13.40
C ILE A 14 -22.47 4.63 -13.49
N GLU A 15 -21.99 5.30 -12.44
CA GLU A 15 -21.96 6.76 -12.35
C GLU A 15 -20.74 7.41 -13.04
N ASN A 16 -19.72 6.64 -13.41
CA ASN A 16 -18.46 7.18 -13.94
C ASN A 16 -18.39 7.06 -15.48
N THR A 17 -18.28 8.18 -16.17
CA THR A 17 -18.20 8.25 -17.65
C THR A 17 -16.80 7.99 -18.21
N ASN A 18 -15.77 7.87 -17.36
CA ASN A 18 -14.40 7.64 -17.79
C ASN A 18 -14.11 6.14 -17.98
N VAL A 19 -13.91 5.74 -19.24
CA VAL A 19 -13.67 4.35 -19.67
C VAL A 19 -12.46 3.70 -18.98
N ASN A 20 -11.43 4.46 -18.65
CA ASN A 20 -10.25 3.91 -17.97
C ASN A 20 -10.55 3.58 -16.50
N ILE A 21 -11.34 4.42 -15.84
CA ILE A 21 -11.76 4.18 -14.45
C ILE A 21 -12.72 3.00 -14.39
N GLN A 22 -13.65 2.87 -15.35
CA GLN A 22 -14.53 1.71 -15.45
C GLN A 22 -13.74 0.39 -15.60
N LYS A 23 -12.68 0.37 -16.42
CA LYS A 23 -11.84 -0.82 -16.59
C LYS A 23 -11.09 -1.21 -15.31
N ILE A 24 -10.56 -0.23 -14.58
CA ILE A 24 -9.86 -0.47 -13.31
C ILE A 24 -10.84 -1.02 -12.27
N VAL A 25 -12.03 -0.41 -12.15
CA VAL A 25 -13.05 -0.84 -11.20
C VAL A 25 -13.61 -2.23 -11.56
N GLN A 26 -13.83 -2.53 -12.84
CA GLN A 26 -14.20 -3.88 -13.29
C GLN A 26 -13.11 -4.92 -12.95
N GLY A 27 -11.84 -4.55 -13.10
CA GLY A 27 -10.72 -5.42 -12.73
C GLY A 27 -10.75 -5.77 -11.25
N GLN A 28 -10.93 -4.77 -10.38
CA GLN A 28 -10.96 -4.97 -8.93
C GLN A 28 -12.22 -5.71 -8.46
N ALA A 29 -13.39 -5.43 -9.04
CA ALA A 29 -14.62 -6.15 -8.74
C ALA A 29 -14.51 -7.66 -9.09
N ARG A 30 -13.83 -8.02 -10.19
CA ARG A 30 -13.57 -9.42 -10.54
C ARG A 30 -12.65 -10.12 -9.54
N VAL A 31 -11.62 -9.45 -9.05
CA VAL A 31 -10.71 -10.01 -8.03
C VAL A 31 -11.45 -10.27 -6.73
N ILE A 32 -12.33 -9.34 -6.31
CA ILE A 32 -13.15 -9.51 -5.10
C ILE A 32 -14.15 -10.67 -5.27
N GLN A 33 -14.80 -10.78 -6.43
CA GLN A 33 -15.70 -11.92 -6.73
C GLN A 33 -14.96 -13.27 -6.76
N GLN A 34 -13.72 -13.30 -7.22
CA GLN A 34 -12.89 -14.51 -7.20
C GLN A 34 -12.50 -14.90 -5.77
N ASN A 35 -12.30 -13.93 -4.89
CA ASN A 35 -11.94 -14.15 -3.49
C ASN A 35 -13.14 -14.44 -2.57
N ALA A 36 -14.36 -14.10 -3.01
CA ALA A 36 -15.59 -14.36 -2.27
C ALA A 36 -16.16 -15.78 -2.49
N GLN A 37 -15.60 -16.58 -3.41
CA GLN A 37 -16.03 -17.98 -3.57
C GLN A 37 -15.44 -18.87 -2.47
N PRO A 38 -16.22 -19.78 -1.87
CA PRO A 38 -15.75 -20.64 -0.78
C PRO A 38 -14.61 -21.55 -1.27
N LEU A 39 -13.52 -21.55 -0.50
CA LEU A 39 -12.22 -22.18 -0.74
C LEU A 39 -12.20 -23.72 -0.85
N SER A 40 -13.32 -24.40 -1.14
CA SER A 40 -13.34 -25.87 -1.08
C SER A 40 -13.04 -26.61 -2.39
N GLN A 41 -12.83 -25.96 -3.53
CA GLN A 41 -12.68 -26.69 -4.82
C GLN A 41 -11.64 -26.16 -5.83
N LYS A 42 -10.66 -25.33 -5.44
CA LYS A 42 -9.62 -24.84 -6.39
C LYS A 42 -8.17 -25.12 -6.01
N ASN A 43 -7.94 -26.17 -5.23
CA ASN A 43 -6.64 -26.82 -5.20
C ASN A 43 -6.64 -28.03 -6.15
N GLU A 44 -6.89 -27.80 -7.43
CA GLU A 44 -6.21 -28.63 -8.43
C GLU A 44 -4.77 -28.17 -8.41
N ALA A 45 -3.92 -28.98 -7.76
CA ALA A 45 -2.50 -28.76 -7.69
C ALA A 45 -1.97 -28.42 -9.08
N ILE A 46 -1.40 -27.22 -9.23
CA ILE A 46 -0.62 -26.85 -10.41
C ILE A 46 0.45 -27.93 -10.55
N SER A 47 0.27 -28.82 -11.52
CA SER A 47 1.17 -29.94 -11.71
C SER A 47 2.54 -29.37 -12.05
N ILE A 48 3.58 -29.87 -11.38
CA ILE A 48 4.99 -29.50 -11.65
C ILE A 48 5.29 -29.63 -13.15
N LYS A 49 4.59 -30.55 -13.84
CA LYS A 49 4.67 -30.78 -15.28
C LYS A 49 4.21 -29.58 -16.13
N ASP A 50 3.19 -28.83 -15.69
CA ASP A 50 2.70 -27.65 -16.40
C ASP A 50 3.60 -26.43 -16.20
N VAL A 51 4.25 -26.34 -15.04
CA VAL A 51 5.28 -25.33 -14.76
C VAL A 51 6.54 -25.59 -15.61
N GLN A 52 6.98 -26.86 -15.69
CA GLN A 52 8.09 -27.26 -16.54
C GLN A 52 7.81 -26.96 -18.02
N LYS A 53 6.62 -27.27 -18.52
CA LYS A 53 6.24 -27.01 -19.91
C LYS A 53 6.23 -25.52 -20.27
N LYS A 54 5.86 -24.65 -19.31
CA LYS A 54 5.94 -23.19 -19.48
C LYS A 54 7.38 -22.68 -19.45
N LEU A 55 8.23 -23.24 -18.59
CA LEU A 55 9.66 -22.89 -18.54
C LEU A 55 10.39 -23.29 -19.84
N GLU A 56 10.15 -24.49 -20.36
CA GLU A 56 10.71 -24.94 -21.65
C GLU A 56 10.27 -24.05 -22.82
N ALA A 57 9.03 -23.57 -22.82
CA ALA A 57 8.53 -22.65 -23.83
C ALA A 57 9.22 -21.28 -23.76
N ILE A 58 9.51 -20.78 -22.55
CA ILE A 58 10.22 -19.52 -22.34
C ILE A 58 11.68 -19.65 -22.78
N GLU A 59 12.35 -20.75 -22.44
CA GLU A 59 13.75 -21.02 -22.83
C GLU A 59 13.91 -21.13 -24.35
N LYS A 60 12.99 -21.81 -25.03
CA LYS A 60 12.97 -21.92 -26.49
C LYS A 60 12.79 -20.56 -27.17
N ASN A 61 11.95 -19.68 -26.61
CA ASN A 61 11.74 -18.33 -27.14
C ASN A 61 12.97 -17.42 -26.97
N LEU A 62 13.68 -17.54 -25.84
CA LEU A 62 14.94 -16.83 -25.60
C LEU A 62 16.04 -17.23 -26.59
N MET A 63 16.22 -18.54 -26.86
CA MET A 63 17.20 -19.01 -27.86
C MET A 63 16.90 -18.51 -29.29
N ILE A 64 15.63 -18.42 -29.67
CA ILE A 64 15.21 -17.90 -30.99
C ILE A 64 15.53 -16.39 -31.09
N GLN A 65 15.37 -15.65 -30.01
CA GLN A 65 15.66 -14.22 -29.97
C GLN A 65 17.16 -13.92 -30.11
N ASP A 66 18.01 -14.71 -29.45
CA ASP A 66 19.48 -14.57 -29.54
C ASP A 66 20.04 -14.97 -30.91
N SER A 67 19.49 -16.01 -31.53
CA SER A 67 19.89 -16.43 -32.88
C SER A 67 19.47 -15.41 -33.96
N ALA A 68 18.33 -14.74 -33.80
CA ALA A 68 17.92 -13.63 -34.65
C ALA A 68 18.83 -12.38 -34.49
N ARG A 69 19.34 -12.13 -33.28
CA ARG A 69 20.25 -11.02 -32.99
C ARG A 69 21.63 -11.23 -33.62
N LYS A 70 22.19 -12.44 -33.57
CA LYS A 70 23.47 -12.80 -34.21
C LYS A 70 23.46 -12.70 -35.74
N ARG A 71 22.32 -12.99 -36.40
CA ARG A 71 22.19 -12.87 -37.87
C ARG A 71 22.15 -11.42 -38.36
N ARG A 72 21.77 -10.45 -37.52
CA ARG A 72 21.69 -9.03 -37.91
C ARG A 72 23.07 -8.35 -37.94
N THR A 73 24.03 -8.78 -37.13
CA THR A 73 25.37 -8.17 -37.08
C THR A 73 26.33 -8.71 -38.14
N SER A 74 26.12 -9.93 -38.66
CA SER A 74 27.01 -10.50 -39.70
C SER A 74 26.78 -9.92 -41.11
N ARG A 75 25.64 -9.27 -41.36
CA ARG A 75 25.27 -8.77 -42.70
C ARG A 75 25.96 -7.45 -43.09
N TYR A 76 26.54 -6.74 -42.12
CA TYR A 76 27.12 -5.40 -42.32
C TYR A 76 28.64 -5.38 -42.49
N HIS A 77 29.34 -6.50 -42.25
CA HIS A 77 30.81 -6.55 -42.38
C HIS A 77 31.33 -7.13 -43.71
N SER A 78 30.46 -7.50 -44.66
CA SER A 78 30.86 -8.14 -45.93
C SER A 78 30.98 -7.19 -47.13
N LYS A 79 30.66 -5.88 -46.99
CA LYS A 79 30.70 -4.93 -48.12
C LYS A 79 31.93 -4.02 -48.11
N ARG A 80 33.12 -4.56 -47.84
CA ARG A 80 34.37 -3.89 -48.17
C ARG A 80 34.75 -4.27 -49.60
N SER A 81 34.42 -3.36 -50.50
CA SER A 81 34.68 -3.32 -51.93
C SER A 81 36.12 -3.68 -52.30
N SER A 82 36.30 -4.84 -52.93
CA SER A 82 37.46 -5.13 -53.75
C SER A 82 37.32 -4.39 -55.09
N ILE A 83 37.91 -3.20 -55.20
CA ILE A 83 38.05 -2.48 -56.47
C ILE A 83 39.07 -3.26 -57.32
N LYS A 84 38.60 -3.99 -58.33
CA LYS A 84 39.46 -4.54 -59.39
C LYS A 84 39.72 -3.43 -60.41
N ILE A 85 40.95 -2.94 -60.46
CA ILE A 85 41.42 -2.06 -61.54
C ILE A 85 41.63 -2.95 -62.78
N ASN A 86 40.81 -2.73 -63.80
CA ASN A 86 40.89 -3.42 -65.08
C ASN A 86 41.71 -2.54 -66.04
N THR A 87 43.01 -2.78 -66.16
CA THR A 87 43.85 -2.16 -67.19
C THR A 87 43.66 -2.90 -68.51
N GLN A 88 42.69 -2.46 -69.32
CA GLN A 88 42.65 -2.81 -70.74
C GLN A 88 43.61 -1.88 -71.50
N ASN A 89 44.85 -2.34 -71.68
CA ASN A 89 45.69 -1.91 -72.80
C ASN A 89 45.21 -2.65 -74.05
N GLY A 90 44.83 -1.91 -75.08
CA GLY A 90 44.61 -2.47 -76.41
C GLY A 90 43.56 -1.74 -77.23
N SER A 91 44.00 -0.82 -78.08
CA SER A 91 43.48 -0.77 -79.45
C SER A 91 44.53 -0.22 -80.41
N ASN A 92 44.97 -1.11 -81.28
CA ASN A 92 45.68 -0.83 -82.51
C ASN A 92 44.72 -0.13 -83.48
N SER A 93 45.08 1.06 -83.96
CA SER A 93 44.60 1.57 -85.25
C SER A 93 45.70 2.44 -85.89
N PRO A 94 45.93 2.29 -87.20
CA PRO A 94 47.13 2.81 -87.87
C PRO A 94 47.01 4.32 -88.11
N SER A 95 48.09 5.07 -87.82
CA SER A 95 48.18 6.49 -88.18
C SER A 95 48.56 6.64 -89.66
N PRO A 96 47.78 7.36 -90.50
CA PRO A 96 48.04 7.52 -91.92
C PRO A 96 48.85 8.80 -92.27
N TYR A 97 49.60 9.38 -91.33
CA TYR A 97 50.41 10.57 -91.61
C TYR A 97 51.83 10.42 -91.04
N GLN A 98 52.80 10.18 -91.93
CA GLN A 98 54.21 10.48 -91.66
C GLN A 98 54.36 12.00 -91.67
N LEU A 99 54.39 12.60 -90.48
CA LEU A 99 54.86 13.97 -90.28
C LEU A 99 56.36 13.93 -90.00
N ASP A 100 57.08 14.91 -90.52
CA ASP A 100 58.52 15.05 -90.37
C ASP A 100 58.93 15.08 -88.88
N ILE A 101 60.10 14.49 -88.58
CA ILE A 101 60.58 14.20 -87.21
C ILE A 101 60.68 15.46 -86.31
N GLU A 102 60.76 16.64 -86.92
CA GLU A 102 60.83 17.93 -86.23
C GLU A 102 59.45 18.43 -85.77
N ASP A 103 58.37 18.22 -86.56
CA ASP A 103 57.00 18.57 -86.17
C ASP A 103 56.40 17.61 -85.13
N ALA A 104 56.82 16.34 -85.13
CA ALA A 104 56.37 15.33 -84.18
C ALA A 104 56.84 15.60 -82.74
N LYS A 105 58.05 16.17 -82.57
CA LYS A 105 58.60 16.52 -81.26
C LYS A 105 57.90 17.73 -80.65
N ASP A 106 57.56 18.72 -81.46
CA ASP A 106 56.81 19.89 -81.00
C ASP A 106 55.38 19.52 -80.61
N TYR A 107 54.75 18.60 -81.36
CA TYR A 107 53.43 18.06 -81.01
C TYR A 107 53.44 17.23 -79.71
N GLU A 108 54.47 16.40 -79.50
CA GLU A 108 54.66 15.62 -78.27
C GLU A 108 54.92 16.53 -77.05
N ALA A 109 55.75 17.56 -77.21
CA ALA A 109 56.00 18.55 -76.17
C ALA A 109 54.73 19.31 -75.78
N ASP A 110 53.85 19.61 -76.74
CA ASP A 110 52.60 20.32 -76.49
C ASP A 110 51.55 19.43 -75.81
N ILE A 111 51.50 18.12 -76.15
CA ILE A 111 50.70 17.12 -75.42
C ILE A 111 51.19 17.00 -73.98
N LEU A 112 52.49 16.81 -73.78
CA LEU A 112 53.08 16.67 -72.44
C LEU A 112 52.86 17.93 -71.60
N ARG A 113 52.93 19.12 -72.20
CA ARG A 113 52.65 20.39 -71.50
C ARG A 113 51.18 20.48 -71.08
N LYS A 114 50.23 20.13 -71.96
CA LYS A 114 48.79 20.09 -71.63
C LYS A 114 48.48 19.05 -70.55
N GLU A 115 49.10 17.88 -70.60
CA GLU A 115 48.92 16.84 -69.59
C GLU A 115 49.53 17.24 -68.24
N ASN A 116 50.70 17.88 -68.23
CA ASN A 116 51.28 18.44 -67.01
C ASN A 116 50.38 19.51 -66.38
N GLN A 117 49.79 20.36 -67.21
CA GLN A 117 48.86 21.39 -66.75
C GLN A 117 47.58 20.77 -66.16
N ARG A 118 47.01 19.76 -66.83
CA ARG A 118 45.86 19.01 -66.32
C ARG A 118 46.18 18.28 -65.01
N LEU A 119 47.37 17.72 -64.87
CA LEU A 119 47.82 17.05 -63.64
C LEU A 119 48.02 18.06 -62.49
N LYS A 120 48.57 19.25 -62.78
CA LYS A 120 48.69 20.33 -61.78
C LYS A 120 47.32 20.80 -61.30
N GLU A 121 46.39 21.05 -62.22
CA GLU A 121 45.00 21.43 -61.87
C GLU A 121 44.31 20.33 -61.04
N ARG A 122 44.56 19.05 -61.36
CA ARG A 122 44.00 17.94 -60.59
C ARG A 122 44.62 17.83 -59.18
N LEU A 123 45.92 18.10 -59.04
CA LEU A 123 46.58 18.15 -57.74
C LEU A 123 46.08 19.32 -56.89
N GLU A 124 45.87 20.49 -57.48
CA GLU A 124 45.30 21.66 -56.81
C GLU A 124 43.89 21.35 -56.27
N GLN A 125 43.03 20.73 -57.09
CA GLN A 125 41.70 20.27 -56.68
C GLN A 125 41.79 19.25 -55.53
N LEU A 126 42.70 18.27 -55.62
CA LEU A 126 42.85 17.26 -54.56
C LEU A 126 43.40 17.84 -53.25
N ARG A 127 44.19 18.91 -53.29
CA ARG A 127 44.62 19.64 -52.10
C ARG A 127 43.46 20.43 -51.49
N SER A 128 42.71 21.17 -52.30
CA SER A 128 41.54 21.91 -51.80
C SER A 128 40.46 21.02 -51.20
N TYR A 129 40.31 19.78 -51.70
CA TYR A 129 39.37 18.80 -51.12
C TYR A 129 39.86 18.14 -49.81
N ASN A 130 41.16 18.17 -49.51
CA ASN A 130 41.73 17.46 -48.35
C ASN A 130 42.12 18.37 -47.19
N ASP A 131 42.46 19.63 -47.44
CA ASP A 131 43.12 20.46 -46.43
C ASP A 131 42.15 21.20 -45.47
N ASP A 132 40.91 21.54 -45.86
CA ASP A 132 40.03 22.39 -45.01
C ASP A 132 38.72 21.72 -44.54
N ASP A 133 37.96 21.01 -45.38
CA ASP A 133 36.60 20.57 -44.97
C ASP A 133 36.59 19.37 -44.00
N ASN A 134 37.59 18.48 -44.06
CA ASN A 134 37.58 17.25 -43.24
C ASN A 134 38.18 17.44 -41.84
N SER A 135 39.08 18.40 -41.63
CA SER A 135 39.81 18.52 -40.35
C SER A 135 38.96 19.19 -39.26
N ASP A 136 38.23 20.24 -39.61
CA ASP A 136 37.34 20.97 -38.69
C ASP A 136 36.09 20.17 -38.32
N ASP A 137 35.54 19.40 -39.27
CA ASP A 137 34.39 18.52 -38.99
C ASP A 137 34.78 17.35 -38.08
N LEU A 138 35.97 16.77 -38.26
CA LEU A 138 36.50 15.75 -37.34
C LEU A 138 36.77 16.32 -35.95
N ASN A 139 37.27 17.55 -35.85
CA ASN A 139 37.49 18.22 -34.57
C ASN A 139 36.15 18.51 -33.86
N ARG A 140 35.14 19.00 -34.59
CA ARG A 140 33.78 19.20 -34.06
C ARG A 140 33.14 17.89 -33.59
N GLU A 141 33.28 16.81 -34.35
CA GLU A 141 32.79 15.49 -33.95
C GLU A 141 33.51 14.99 -32.69
N ARG A 142 34.83 15.19 -32.59
CA ARG A 142 35.62 14.83 -31.41
C ARG A 142 35.17 15.59 -30.16
N GLU A 143 34.91 16.90 -30.26
CA GLU A 143 34.38 17.69 -29.16
C GLU A 143 32.99 17.22 -28.73
N ASN A 144 32.11 16.91 -29.70
CA ASN A 144 30.77 16.39 -29.43
C ASN A 144 30.83 15.03 -28.74
N LEU A 145 31.71 14.13 -29.18
CA LEU A 145 31.94 12.84 -28.54
C LEU A 145 32.47 13.01 -27.10
N GLN A 146 33.36 13.97 -26.87
CA GLN A 146 33.87 14.26 -25.54
C GLN A 146 32.77 14.80 -24.61
N LYS A 147 31.92 15.71 -25.09
CA LYS A 147 30.74 16.20 -24.35
C LYS A 147 29.79 15.06 -24.00
N MET A 148 29.46 14.22 -24.98
CA MET A 148 28.56 13.07 -24.79
C MET A 148 29.14 12.06 -23.80
N LYS A 149 30.46 11.85 -23.80
CA LYS A 149 31.14 10.98 -22.83
C LYS A 149 31.00 11.52 -21.40
N LEU A 150 31.18 12.82 -21.19
CA LEU A 150 31.02 13.45 -19.88
C LEU A 150 29.56 13.39 -19.40
N GLU A 151 28.60 13.61 -20.31
CA GLU A 151 27.18 13.50 -20.00
C GLU A 151 26.80 12.06 -19.59
N PHE A 152 27.31 11.06 -20.31
CA PHE A 152 27.09 9.66 -19.97
C PHE A 152 27.67 9.31 -18.59
N GLN A 153 28.87 9.79 -18.26
CA GLN A 153 29.47 9.59 -16.94
C GLN A 153 28.64 10.23 -15.82
N SER A 154 28.16 11.45 -16.03
CA SER A 154 27.27 12.14 -15.09
C SER A 154 25.96 11.36 -14.86
N LYS A 155 25.37 10.82 -15.94
CA LYS A 155 24.16 9.98 -15.85
C LYS A 155 24.40 8.65 -15.17
N ASP A 156 25.56 8.02 -15.36
CA ASP A 156 25.94 6.79 -14.66
C ASP A 156 26.09 7.01 -13.15
N GLU A 157 26.67 8.14 -12.74
CA GLU A 157 26.74 8.54 -11.33
C GLU A 157 25.36 8.82 -10.73
N GLU A 158 24.50 9.55 -11.46
CA GLU A 158 23.11 9.80 -11.06
C GLU A 158 22.35 8.48 -10.86
N PHE A 159 22.53 7.52 -11.77
CA PHE A 159 21.91 6.19 -11.68
C PHE A 159 22.38 5.43 -10.44
N LYS A 160 23.69 5.45 -10.12
CA LYS A 160 24.22 4.81 -8.89
C LYS A 160 23.62 5.44 -7.63
N ILE A 161 23.51 6.77 -7.59
CA ILE A 161 22.89 7.48 -6.45
C ILE A 161 21.42 7.08 -6.30
N LEU A 162 20.66 7.04 -7.41
CA LEU A 162 19.26 6.63 -7.39
C LEU A 162 19.09 5.17 -6.95
N HIS A 163 19.98 4.28 -7.39
CA HIS A 163 19.96 2.88 -6.98
C HIS A 163 20.20 2.73 -5.47
N ASN A 164 21.22 3.41 -4.93
CA ASN A 164 21.47 3.41 -3.49
C ASN A 164 20.29 3.99 -2.69
N LYS A 165 19.61 5.02 -3.20
CA LYS A 165 18.40 5.57 -2.57
C LYS A 165 17.25 4.55 -2.59
N LEU A 166 17.10 3.80 -3.67
CA LEU A 166 16.09 2.76 -3.78
C LEU A 166 16.32 1.66 -2.74
N ASP A 167 17.56 1.20 -2.59
CA ASP A 167 17.93 0.18 -1.60
C ASP A 167 17.63 0.64 -0.16
N LEU A 168 17.97 1.89 0.17
CA LEU A 168 17.66 2.47 1.48
C LEU A 168 16.15 2.55 1.75
N LEU A 169 15.37 2.95 0.74
CA LEU A 169 13.91 3.00 0.84
C LEU A 169 13.30 1.60 1.01
N GLU A 170 13.85 0.59 0.33
CA GLU A 170 13.41 -0.80 0.48
C GLU A 170 13.69 -1.35 1.87
N ILE A 171 14.87 -1.04 2.44
CA ILE A 171 15.21 -1.39 3.84
C ILE A 171 14.22 -0.74 4.81
N ASP A 172 13.95 0.55 4.66
CA ASP A 172 13.01 1.27 5.52
C ASP A 172 11.58 0.74 5.39
N LEU A 173 11.14 0.42 4.18
CA LEU A 173 9.83 -0.18 3.93
C LEU A 173 9.71 -1.53 4.65
N ASN A 174 10.71 -2.40 4.53
CA ASN A 174 10.74 -3.70 5.20
C ASN A 174 10.73 -3.57 6.73
N LYS A 175 11.46 -2.59 7.26
CA LYS A 175 11.46 -2.29 8.70
C LYS A 175 10.08 -1.83 9.18
N LYS A 176 9.43 -0.93 8.44
CA LYS A 176 8.07 -0.46 8.76
C LYS A 176 7.04 -1.58 8.66
N HIS A 177 7.15 -2.42 7.64
CA HIS A 177 6.29 -3.59 7.48
C HIS A 177 6.41 -4.56 8.66
N SER A 178 7.65 -4.85 9.09
CA SER A 178 7.90 -5.73 10.24
C SER A 178 7.33 -5.17 11.55
N GLN A 179 7.44 -3.85 11.77
CA GLN A 179 6.84 -3.17 12.92
C GLN A 179 5.32 -3.26 12.90
N LEU A 180 4.70 -3.03 11.74
CA LEU A 180 3.25 -3.10 11.57
C LEU A 180 2.73 -4.53 11.80
N LEU A 181 3.45 -5.54 11.32
CA LEU A 181 3.10 -6.94 11.54
C LEU A 181 3.13 -7.29 13.05
N LEU A 182 4.15 -6.82 13.78
CA LEU A 182 4.24 -7.04 15.23
C LEU A 182 3.09 -6.35 15.99
N GLN A 183 2.75 -5.13 15.61
CA GLN A 183 1.61 -4.41 16.20
C GLN A 183 0.28 -5.11 15.90
N SER A 184 0.10 -5.60 14.67
CA SER A 184 -1.09 -6.35 14.27
C SER A 184 -1.27 -7.62 15.10
N LYS A 185 -0.20 -8.41 15.31
CA LYS A 185 -0.25 -9.59 16.20
C LYS A 185 -0.62 -9.23 17.64
N LYS A 186 -0.10 -8.12 18.17
CA LYS A 186 -0.43 -7.65 19.52
C LYS A 186 -1.91 -7.28 19.64
N LEU A 187 -2.45 -6.60 18.62
CA LEU A 187 -3.88 -6.24 18.54
C LEU A 187 -4.77 -7.48 18.47
N GLU A 188 -4.38 -8.50 17.71
CA GLU A 188 -5.11 -9.76 17.61
C GLU A 188 -5.22 -10.46 18.98
N VAL A 189 -4.12 -10.53 19.74
CA VAL A 189 -4.12 -11.09 21.10
C VAL A 189 -5.03 -10.27 22.03
N GLN A 190 -4.99 -8.95 21.92
CA GLN A 190 -5.87 -8.07 22.71
C GLN A 190 -7.35 -8.28 22.36
N GLN A 191 -7.67 -8.47 21.08
CA GLN A 191 -9.03 -8.74 20.62
C GLN A 191 -9.54 -10.09 21.14
N GLN A 192 -8.73 -11.14 21.09
CA GLN A 192 -9.08 -12.44 21.66
C GLN A 192 -9.29 -12.36 23.18
N THR A 193 -8.48 -11.56 23.88
CA THR A 193 -8.65 -11.34 25.32
C THR A 193 -9.95 -10.59 25.62
N LEU A 194 -10.28 -9.58 24.81
CA LEU A 194 -11.54 -8.85 24.95
C LEU A 194 -12.75 -9.76 24.76
N GLN A 195 -12.76 -10.61 23.72
CA GLN A 195 -13.83 -11.57 23.47
C GLN A 195 -14.05 -12.51 24.67
N LYS A 196 -12.97 -13.07 25.23
CA LYS A 196 -13.05 -13.91 26.44
C LYS A 196 -13.63 -13.16 27.64
N ASN A 197 -13.27 -11.89 27.81
CA ASN A 197 -13.81 -11.07 28.88
C ASN A 197 -15.30 -10.76 28.66
N GLU A 198 -15.73 -10.52 27.43
CA GLU A 198 -17.15 -10.32 27.10
C GLU A 198 -17.98 -11.57 27.38
N GLU A 199 -17.47 -12.75 27.04
CA GLU A 199 -18.08 -14.04 27.38
C GLU A 199 -18.19 -14.22 28.90
N LEU A 200 -17.12 -13.96 29.65
CA LEU A 200 -17.13 -14.04 31.11
C LEU A 200 -18.14 -13.06 31.74
N ILE A 201 -18.23 -11.83 31.22
CA ILE A 201 -19.21 -10.84 31.69
C ILE A 201 -20.63 -11.35 31.44
N LYS A 202 -20.88 -11.97 30.27
CA LYS A 202 -22.18 -12.56 29.96
C LYS A 202 -22.53 -13.68 30.95
N GLU A 203 -21.62 -14.61 31.20
CA GLU A 203 -21.83 -15.69 32.18
C GLU A 203 -22.14 -15.14 33.59
N LYS A 204 -21.44 -14.07 34.00
CA LYS A 204 -21.70 -13.42 35.28
C LYS A 204 -23.07 -12.75 35.32
N ARG A 205 -23.52 -12.13 34.23
CA ARG A 205 -24.87 -11.55 34.13
C ARG A 205 -25.93 -12.63 34.24
N ASP A 206 -25.78 -13.73 33.51
CA ASP A 206 -26.73 -14.86 33.55
C ASP A 206 -26.82 -15.45 34.98
N CYS A 207 -25.69 -15.53 35.70
CA CYS A 207 -25.65 -15.96 37.09
C CYS A 207 -26.36 -14.98 38.05
N ILE A 208 -26.16 -13.67 37.87
CA ILE A 208 -26.86 -12.64 38.65
C ILE A 208 -28.37 -12.73 38.42
N ASP A 209 -28.81 -12.89 37.18
CA ASP A 209 -30.23 -13.01 36.84
C ASP A 209 -30.85 -14.25 37.50
N ALA A 210 -30.16 -15.38 37.48
CA ALA A 210 -30.59 -16.60 38.17
C ALA A 210 -30.68 -16.42 39.69
N LEU A 211 -29.68 -15.80 40.32
CA LEU A 211 -29.70 -15.50 41.76
C LEU A 211 -30.84 -14.55 42.11
N GLN A 212 -31.10 -13.55 41.28
CA GLN A 212 -32.17 -12.58 41.49
C GLN A 212 -33.56 -13.23 41.38
N GLN A 213 -33.75 -14.15 40.43
CA GLN A 213 -34.95 -14.99 40.37
C GLN A 213 -35.11 -15.83 41.64
N GLN A 214 -34.02 -16.44 42.14
CA GLN A 214 -34.06 -17.25 43.36
C GLN A 214 -34.39 -16.43 44.61
N ILE A 215 -33.85 -15.21 44.73
CA ILE A 215 -34.21 -14.27 45.80
C ILE A 215 -35.70 -13.94 45.74
N ASN A 216 -36.24 -13.64 44.55
CA ASN A 216 -37.66 -13.32 44.38
C ASN A 216 -38.58 -14.50 44.76
N LEU A 217 -38.18 -15.73 44.41
CA LEU A 217 -38.87 -16.95 44.83
C LEU A 217 -38.85 -17.10 46.36
N ASN A 218 -37.69 -16.93 46.99
CA ASN A 218 -37.56 -17.01 48.44
C ASN A 218 -38.40 -15.94 49.15
N ILE A 219 -38.41 -14.70 48.66
CA ILE A 219 -39.26 -13.62 49.19
C ILE A 219 -40.74 -13.99 49.08
N SER A 220 -41.17 -14.54 47.93
CA SER A 220 -42.54 -14.99 47.73
C SER A 220 -42.92 -16.14 48.68
N GLN A 221 -42.01 -17.09 48.89
CA GLN A 221 -42.19 -18.17 49.88
C GLN A 221 -42.34 -17.61 51.29
N VAL A 222 -41.45 -16.70 51.72
CA VAL A 222 -41.52 -16.05 53.04
C VAL A 222 -42.84 -15.29 53.21
N ILE A 223 -43.27 -14.51 52.22
CA ILE A 223 -44.56 -13.80 52.25
C ILE A 223 -45.72 -14.80 52.36
N SER A 224 -45.67 -15.92 51.63
CA SER A 224 -46.72 -16.95 51.67
C SER A 224 -46.79 -17.66 53.03
N LEU A 225 -45.64 -17.98 53.63
CA LEU A 225 -45.54 -18.56 54.96
C LEU A 225 -46.05 -17.56 56.01
N ASN A 226 -45.65 -16.29 55.91
CA ASN A 226 -46.12 -15.23 56.80
C ASN A 226 -47.65 -15.07 56.71
N ASN A 227 -48.20 -15.05 55.50
CA ASN A 227 -49.65 -14.94 55.30
C ASN A 227 -50.42 -16.17 55.81
N ASN A 228 -49.87 -17.38 55.66
CA ASN A 228 -50.51 -18.61 56.15
C ASN A 228 -50.37 -18.76 57.68
N GLU A 229 -49.20 -18.48 58.26
CA GLU A 229 -48.99 -18.61 59.70
C GLU A 229 -49.65 -17.48 60.51
N LEU A 230 -49.62 -16.21 60.05
CA LEU A 230 -50.35 -15.13 60.73
C LEU A 230 -51.86 -15.27 60.59
N LYS A 231 -52.41 -15.70 59.45
CA LYS A 231 -53.86 -15.83 59.31
C LYS A 231 -54.43 -17.06 60.00
N GLN A 232 -53.70 -18.19 60.02
CA GLN A 232 -54.24 -19.44 60.57
C GLN A 232 -53.86 -19.72 62.02
N LYS A 233 -52.70 -19.27 62.52
CA LYS A 233 -52.24 -19.63 63.89
C LYS A 233 -52.26 -18.50 64.91
N LEU A 234 -52.29 -17.24 64.49
CA LEU A 234 -52.29 -16.10 65.41
C LEU A 234 -53.58 -16.03 66.28
N PRO A 235 -54.80 -16.27 65.75
CA PRO A 235 -56.02 -16.22 66.57
C PRO A 235 -56.13 -17.39 67.57
N GLN A 236 -55.61 -18.58 67.21
CA GLN A 236 -55.76 -19.79 68.03
C GLN A 236 -54.67 -19.97 69.08
N LYS A 237 -53.46 -19.45 68.89
CA LYS A 237 -52.35 -19.61 69.85
C LYS A 237 -52.28 -18.53 70.92
N LEU A 238 -52.79 -17.33 70.67
CA LEU A 238 -52.62 -16.22 71.60
C LEU A 238 -53.56 -16.30 72.79
N GLY A 239 -54.78 -16.84 72.67
CA GLY A 239 -55.73 -16.86 73.80
C GLY A 239 -55.92 -15.47 74.43
N VAL A 240 -55.61 -14.41 73.69
CA VAL A 240 -55.72 -13.03 74.15
C VAL A 240 -57.01 -12.49 73.57
N GLN A 241 -57.92 -12.04 74.45
CA GLN A 241 -59.09 -11.27 74.04
C GLN A 241 -58.61 -10.09 73.19
N LEU A 242 -59.14 -9.97 71.97
CA LEU A 242 -58.74 -8.96 70.98
C LEU A 242 -58.64 -7.55 71.58
N ASP A 243 -59.48 -7.25 72.57
CA ASP A 243 -59.52 -5.97 73.30
C ASP A 243 -58.20 -5.59 73.96
N VAL A 244 -57.43 -6.54 74.48
CA VAL A 244 -56.13 -6.25 75.13
C VAL A 244 -55.06 -5.93 74.07
N VAL A 245 -55.14 -6.58 72.91
CA VAL A 245 -54.23 -6.31 71.79
C VAL A 245 -54.57 -4.97 71.14
N GLU A 246 -55.84 -4.63 70.97
CA GLU A 246 -56.25 -3.30 70.52
C GLU A 246 -55.82 -2.20 71.51
N GLN A 247 -55.99 -2.40 72.82
CA GLN A 247 -55.49 -1.45 73.81
C GLN A 247 -53.96 -1.32 73.79
N LEU A 248 -53.23 -2.42 73.59
CA LEU A 248 -51.76 -2.37 73.47
C LEU A 248 -51.33 -1.67 72.19
N ILE A 249 -52.00 -1.91 71.06
CA ILE A 249 -51.73 -1.21 69.80
C ILE A 249 -51.99 0.29 69.98
N LEU A 250 -53.11 0.67 70.58
CA LEU A 250 -53.46 2.06 70.87
C LEU A 250 -52.45 2.72 71.83
N SER A 251 -52.00 2.02 72.87
CA SER A 251 -50.98 2.53 73.80
C SER A 251 -49.63 2.70 73.10
N THR A 252 -49.23 1.74 72.27
CA THR A 252 -47.97 1.79 71.51
C THR A 252 -47.99 2.91 70.47
N PHE A 253 -49.13 3.15 69.81
CA PHE A 253 -49.30 4.29 68.90
C PHE A 253 -49.21 5.62 69.64
N LYS A 254 -49.83 5.72 70.82
CA LYS A 254 -49.77 6.92 71.66
C LYS A 254 -48.34 7.18 72.16
N GLU A 255 -47.64 6.16 72.63
CA GLU A 255 -46.23 6.27 73.04
C GLU A 255 -45.33 6.66 71.87
N ARG A 256 -45.56 6.09 70.68
CA ARG A 256 -44.82 6.46 69.47
C ARG A 256 -45.07 7.91 69.05
N GLN A 257 -46.29 8.40 69.20
CA GLN A 257 -46.63 9.80 68.94
C GLN A 257 -45.94 10.74 69.94
N VAL A 258 -45.92 10.37 71.23
CA VAL A 258 -45.19 11.11 72.27
C VAL A 258 -43.70 11.11 71.97
N ALA A 259 -43.09 9.96 71.67
CA ALA A 259 -41.67 9.86 71.34
C ALA A 259 -41.30 10.68 70.09
N GLN A 260 -42.18 10.76 69.09
CA GLN A 260 -41.98 11.64 67.93
C GLN A 260 -42.05 13.13 68.29
N GLN A 261 -42.98 13.52 69.15
CA GLN A 261 -43.06 14.90 69.65
C GLN A 261 -41.85 15.27 70.50
N GLU A 262 -41.40 14.38 71.40
CA GLU A 262 -40.20 14.55 72.20
C GLU A 262 -38.94 14.65 71.33
N TYR A 263 -38.83 13.81 70.30
CA TYR A 263 -37.73 13.88 69.34
C TYR A 263 -37.68 15.24 68.60
N LEU A 264 -38.85 15.76 68.19
CA LEU A 264 -38.93 17.09 67.56
C LEU A 264 -38.53 18.21 68.53
N CYS A 265 -38.96 18.12 69.80
CA CYS A 265 -38.59 19.07 70.85
C CYS A 265 -37.07 19.06 71.10
N LEU A 266 -36.47 17.86 71.24
CA LEU A 266 -35.02 17.70 71.41
C LEU A 266 -34.23 18.24 70.22
N ARG A 267 -34.75 18.08 69.00
CA ARG A 267 -34.14 18.65 67.78
C ARG A 267 -34.17 20.18 67.78
N GLN A 268 -35.28 20.78 68.21
CA GLN A 268 -35.38 22.24 68.34
C GLN A 268 -34.43 22.76 69.42
N LEU A 269 -34.38 22.12 70.59
CA LEU A 269 -33.46 22.48 71.67
C LEU A 269 -32.00 22.39 71.22
N LYS A 270 -31.62 21.34 70.50
CA LYS A 270 -30.27 21.19 69.92
C LYS A 270 -29.91 22.37 69.00
N ASN A 271 -30.86 22.84 68.19
CA ASN A 271 -30.63 23.98 67.32
C ASN A 271 -30.45 25.27 68.13
N VAL A 272 -31.28 25.50 69.14
CA VAL A 272 -31.15 26.66 70.05
C VAL A 272 -29.78 26.67 70.75
N ILE A 273 -29.34 25.55 71.30
CA ILE A 273 -28.02 25.42 71.94
C ILE A 273 -26.91 25.71 70.93
N LYS A 274 -27.01 25.17 69.72
CA LYS A 274 -26.01 25.39 68.66
C LYS A 274 -25.92 26.87 68.26
N ASP A 275 -27.04 27.57 68.21
CA ASP A 275 -27.07 29.00 67.89
C ASP A 275 -26.56 29.86 69.05
N GLN A 276 -26.90 29.52 70.30
CA GLN A 276 -26.30 30.14 71.48
C GLN A 276 -24.78 29.95 71.53
N GLN A 277 -24.27 28.74 71.25
CA GLN A 277 -22.83 28.47 71.18
C GLN A 277 -22.13 29.30 70.12
N LYS A 278 -22.72 29.44 68.92
CA LYS A 278 -22.20 30.34 67.88
C LYS A 278 -22.16 31.79 68.35
N GLU A 279 -23.19 32.24 69.05
CA GLU A 279 -23.26 33.61 69.56
C GLU A 279 -22.21 33.87 70.65
N TYR A 280 -22.02 32.93 71.59
CA TYR A 280 -20.95 32.99 72.59
C TYR A 280 -19.55 33.00 71.95
N LEU A 281 -19.30 32.12 70.96
CA LEU A 281 -18.01 32.11 70.24
C LEU A 281 -17.74 33.43 69.52
N LYS A 282 -18.77 34.06 68.93
CA LYS A 282 -18.64 35.41 68.35
C LYS A 282 -18.30 36.48 69.38
N LYS A 283 -18.82 36.36 70.62
CA LYS A 283 -18.53 37.32 71.71
C LYS A 283 -17.14 37.15 72.33
N ILE A 284 -16.52 35.97 72.22
CA ILE A 284 -15.18 35.68 72.74
C ILE A 284 -14.06 36.03 71.72
N GLN A 285 -14.38 36.24 70.44
CA GLN A 285 -13.42 36.62 69.39
C GLN A 285 -13.19 38.14 69.25
N ILE A 286 -13.42 38.92 70.32
CA ILE A 286 -12.99 40.32 70.48
C ILE A 286 -11.90 40.33 71.55
#